data_AF-A0A3M1UVK6-F1
#
_entry.id   AF-A0A3M1UVK6-F1
#
_cell.length_a   1.000
_cell.length_b   1.000
_cell.length_c   1.000
_cell.angle_alpha   90.00
_cell.angle_beta   90.00
_cell.angle_gamma   90.00
#
_symmetry.space_group_name_H-M   'P 1'
#
loop_
_entity.id
_entity.type
_entity.pdbx_description
1 polymer ?
#
loop_
_entity_poly.entity_id
_entity_poly.type
_entity_poly.pdbx_seq_one_letter_code
_entity_poly.pdbx_strand_id
1 'polypeptide(L)'
;MNRRELLYSGLAAGGLAASGGAAWSEAGPDADGLSPVQSAVTYMPVPAQKQVVANAEALGSKPYAGFFNPELTVSTRTAREIQAGPLAAEETTAPSIEGLASLLTMDHATLRNGYGLLENGTSYVQSRHLMPGVTTEMFRWWFTWHPVESERYMLWFPHAHIENSVEDPDRLADTSLSYEERLYDNPNHVKELIGPEMSDFIIHFKDPAELGFDPAAMRAAGFTASASGLISPTAAYGVITSLMVHIARDTAQGMELISRYWIGAHPELKRFKGAAMAGIALKLAGFDEEAAENAAHELAVHDMIEFEHLARLLPGLYARFADG
;
A
#
# COMPACT_ATOMS: atom_id res chain seq x y z
N MET A 1 -48.96 14.80 21.88
CA MET A 1 -48.76 13.34 21.98
C MET A 1 -47.91 12.92 20.79
N ASN A 2 -46.59 12.83 20.97
CA ASN A 2 -45.67 12.53 19.87
C ASN A 2 -44.51 11.67 20.39
N ARG A 3 -44.24 10.57 19.68
CA ARG A 3 -43.26 9.53 20.00
C ARG A 3 -41.85 10.06 19.73
N ARG A 4 -41.09 10.39 20.77
CA ARG A 4 -39.64 10.65 20.65
C ARG A 4 -38.89 10.55 21.98
N GLU A 5 -39.21 9.58 22.81
CA GLU A 5 -38.33 9.15 23.91
C GLU A 5 -38.57 7.66 24.17
N LEU A 6 -37.61 6.84 23.75
CA LEU A 6 -37.35 5.47 24.20
C LEU A 6 -36.31 4.91 23.23
N LEU A 7 -35.05 4.85 23.70
CA LEU A 7 -34.02 3.84 23.43
C LEU A 7 -32.64 4.44 23.78
N TYR A 8 -32.41 4.64 25.08
CA TYR A 8 -31.08 4.72 25.67
C TYR A 8 -31.12 3.84 26.92
N SER A 9 -30.81 2.55 26.76
CA SER A 9 -30.32 1.71 27.84
C SER A 9 -29.83 0.37 27.29
N GLY A 10 -28.55 0.09 27.55
CA GLY A 10 -28.04 -1.27 27.68
C GLY A 10 -27.30 -1.82 26.48
N LEU A 11 -26.00 -1.51 26.39
CA LEU A 11 -24.99 -2.50 25.99
C LEU A 11 -23.80 -2.36 26.93
N ALA A 12 -23.64 -3.36 27.79
CA ALA A 12 -22.56 -3.49 28.73
C ALA A 12 -21.25 -3.72 27.97
N ALA A 13 -20.20 -3.02 28.40
CA ALA A 13 -18.84 -3.22 27.95
C ALA A 13 -18.35 -4.63 28.31
N GLY A 14 -18.22 -5.49 27.30
CA GLY A 14 -17.48 -6.74 27.40
C GLY A 14 -16.02 -6.46 27.06
N GLY A 15 -15.18 -6.31 28.08
CA GLY A 15 -13.73 -6.20 27.91
C GLY A 15 -13.16 -7.52 27.41
N LEU A 16 -12.49 -7.49 26.26
CA LEU A 16 -11.58 -8.54 25.81
C LEU A 16 -10.24 -8.29 26.49
N ALA A 17 -9.90 -9.13 27.46
CA ALA A 17 -8.57 -9.18 28.05
C ALA A 17 -7.60 -9.82 27.04
N ALA A 18 -6.69 -9.02 26.50
CA ALA A 18 -5.54 -9.52 25.73
C ALA A 18 -4.49 -10.07 26.71
N SER A 19 -4.32 -11.39 26.72
CA SER A 19 -3.20 -12.07 27.36
C SER A 19 -2.20 -12.50 26.28
N GLY A 20 -1.00 -11.93 26.31
CA GLY A 20 0.11 -12.32 25.42
C GLY A 20 0.96 -11.13 25.02
N GLY A 21 1.83 -10.67 25.92
CA GLY A 21 2.83 -9.65 25.61
C GLY A 21 3.85 -10.16 24.60
N ALA A 22 3.64 -9.86 23.32
CA ALA A 22 4.76 -9.65 22.41
C ALA A 22 5.40 -8.31 22.80
N ALA A 23 6.72 -8.27 22.91
CA ALA A 23 7.46 -7.09 23.30
C ALA A 23 7.30 -6.02 22.20
N TRP A 24 6.36 -5.11 22.42
CA TRP A 24 6.30 -3.84 21.72
C TRP A 24 7.57 -3.07 22.07
N SER A 25 8.33 -2.67 21.05
CA SER A 25 9.32 -1.63 21.22
C SER A 25 8.57 -0.34 21.55
N GLU A 26 8.49 0.01 22.84
CA GLU A 26 8.11 1.36 23.23
C GLU A 26 9.09 2.31 22.56
N ALA A 27 8.58 3.15 21.66
CA ALA A 27 9.35 4.25 21.09
C ALA A 27 9.81 5.13 22.25
N GLY A 28 11.10 5.06 22.58
CA GLY A 28 11.72 5.91 23.59
C GLY A 28 11.53 7.39 23.24
N PRO A 29 11.58 8.28 24.25
CA PRO A 29 11.37 9.71 24.04
C PRO A 29 12.45 10.28 23.09
N ASP A 30 11.98 11.14 22.19
CA ASP A 30 12.70 11.87 21.15
C ASP A 30 14.12 12.32 21.56
N ALA A 31 15.14 11.57 21.15
CA ALA A 31 16.53 11.98 21.33
C ALA A 31 17.10 12.76 20.14
N ASP A 32 16.51 12.61 18.93
CA ASP A 32 17.19 13.03 17.70
C ASP A 32 16.44 14.09 16.85
N GLY A 33 15.24 14.53 17.26
CA GLY A 33 14.46 15.55 16.51
C GLY A 33 14.05 15.15 15.09
N LEU A 34 14.21 13.87 14.73
CA LEU A 34 13.98 13.31 13.40
C LEU A 34 12.76 12.36 13.34
N SER A 35 12.23 11.93 14.48
CA SER A 35 10.99 11.14 14.52
C SER A 35 9.81 12.07 14.23
N PRO A 36 9.05 11.85 13.15
CA PRO A 36 7.90 12.69 12.84
C PRO A 36 6.88 12.58 13.96
N VAL A 37 6.33 13.70 14.42
CA VAL A 37 5.15 13.70 15.29
C VAL A 37 4.11 12.78 14.65
N GLN A 38 3.60 11.85 15.44
CA GLN A 38 2.60 10.87 15.01
C GLN A 38 1.21 11.32 15.43
N SER A 39 0.20 10.97 14.66
CA SER A 39 -1.22 11.19 14.96
C SER A 39 -2.01 9.93 14.74
N ALA A 40 -3.02 9.70 15.57
CA ALA A 40 -3.97 8.62 15.35
C ALA A 40 -4.73 8.85 14.04
N VAL A 41 -5.03 7.77 13.32
CA VAL A 41 -5.99 7.82 12.22
C VAL A 41 -7.38 7.99 12.82
N THR A 42 -8.01 9.15 12.61
CA THR A 42 -9.27 9.51 13.28
C THR A 42 -10.51 9.28 12.42
N TYR A 43 -10.35 8.87 11.16
CA TYR A 43 -11.45 8.57 10.26
C TYR A 43 -11.24 7.21 9.62
N MET A 44 -12.27 6.37 9.67
CA MET A 44 -12.39 5.13 8.91
C MET A 44 -13.83 5.03 8.42
N PRO A 45 -14.06 4.71 7.14
CA PRO A 45 -15.42 4.56 6.62
C PRO A 45 -16.10 3.35 7.27
N VAL A 46 -17.44 3.36 7.32
CA VAL A 46 -18.22 2.29 8.00
C VAL A 46 -17.89 0.88 7.48
N PRO A 47 -17.69 0.63 6.17
CA PRO A 47 -17.19 -0.66 5.69
C PRO A 47 -15.88 -1.10 6.36
N ALA A 48 -14.92 -0.20 6.51
CA ALA A 48 -13.63 -0.47 7.12
C ALA A 48 -13.74 -0.78 8.63
N GLN A 49 -14.65 -0.10 9.34
CA GLN A 49 -14.97 -0.41 10.74
C GLN A 49 -15.61 -1.79 10.92
N LYS A 50 -16.38 -2.27 9.94
CA LYS A 50 -16.89 -3.66 9.94
C LYS A 50 -15.77 -4.63 9.59
N GLN A 51 -14.90 -4.25 8.67
CA GLN A 51 -13.83 -5.11 8.18
C GLN A 51 -12.80 -5.41 9.27
N VAL A 52 -12.43 -4.46 10.12
CA VAL A 52 -11.51 -4.73 11.23
C VAL A 52 -12.04 -5.78 12.21
N VAL A 53 -13.36 -5.80 12.44
CA VAL A 53 -14.01 -6.83 13.28
C VAL A 53 -13.95 -8.19 12.59
N ALA A 54 -14.28 -8.24 11.29
CA ALA A 54 -14.21 -9.47 10.50
C ALA A 54 -12.77 -10.01 10.41
N ASN A 55 -11.78 -9.14 10.22
CA ASN A 55 -10.37 -9.49 10.18
C ASN A 55 -9.91 -10.05 11.54
N ALA A 56 -10.26 -9.38 12.64
CA ALA A 56 -9.93 -9.88 13.98
C ALA A 56 -10.49 -11.29 14.24
N GLU A 57 -11.71 -11.57 13.78
CA GLU A 57 -12.31 -12.91 13.85
C GLU A 57 -11.57 -13.92 12.95
N ALA A 58 -11.26 -13.54 11.71
CA ALA A 58 -10.58 -14.39 10.74
C ALA A 58 -9.17 -14.79 11.18
N LEU A 59 -8.42 -13.87 11.81
CA LEU A 59 -7.10 -14.17 12.35
C LEU A 59 -7.14 -15.25 13.45
N GLY A 60 -8.22 -15.33 14.22
CA GLY A 60 -8.44 -16.37 15.23
C GLY A 60 -7.21 -16.68 16.09
N SER A 61 -6.74 -17.93 16.05
CA SER A 61 -5.54 -18.40 16.77
C SER A 61 -4.31 -18.59 15.88
N LYS A 62 -4.23 -17.89 14.73
CA LYS A 62 -3.07 -17.97 13.84
C LYS A 62 -1.78 -17.59 14.59
N PRO A 63 -0.61 -18.16 14.23
CA PRO A 63 0.65 -17.92 14.95
C PRO A 63 1.07 -16.45 15.02
N TYR A 64 0.68 -15.66 14.02
CA TYR A 64 0.96 -14.24 13.89
C TYR A 64 -0.17 -13.32 14.38
N ALA A 65 -1.23 -13.86 15.00
CA ALA A 65 -2.37 -13.06 15.50
C ALA A 65 -1.95 -11.97 16.50
N GLY A 66 -0.87 -12.18 17.25
CA GLY A 66 -0.31 -11.18 18.17
C GLY A 66 0.26 -9.92 17.50
N PHE A 67 0.41 -9.91 16.17
CA PHE A 67 0.82 -8.73 15.40
C PHE A 67 -0.35 -7.91 14.86
N PHE A 68 -1.58 -8.38 15.02
CA PHE A 68 -2.75 -7.63 14.59
C PHE A 68 -3.00 -6.45 15.54
N ASN A 69 -2.85 -5.24 15.03
CA ASN A 69 -3.03 -4.03 15.81
C ASN A 69 -3.92 -3.01 15.07
N PRO A 70 -5.19 -2.85 15.48
CA PRO A 70 -6.09 -1.89 14.85
C PRO A 70 -5.80 -0.42 15.26
N GLU A 71 -4.91 -0.15 16.21
CA GLU A 71 -4.54 1.21 16.59
C GLU A 71 -3.54 1.80 15.59
N LEU A 72 -4.07 2.48 14.57
CA LEU A 72 -3.29 3.02 13.46
C LEU A 72 -2.84 4.46 13.75
N THR A 73 -1.56 4.71 13.52
CA THR A 73 -0.95 6.04 13.59
C THR A 73 -0.21 6.36 12.31
N VAL A 74 -0.17 7.64 11.97
CA VAL A 74 0.52 8.18 10.80
C VAL A 74 1.31 9.43 11.14
N SER A 75 2.31 9.76 10.34
CA SER A 75 3.02 11.02 10.36
C SER A 75 2.05 12.19 10.24
N THR A 76 2.05 13.08 11.25
CA THR A 76 1.26 14.32 11.22
C THR A 76 1.63 15.17 10.00
N ARG A 77 2.89 15.13 9.56
CA ARG A 77 3.32 15.83 8.35
C ARG A 77 2.63 15.26 7.11
N THR A 78 2.72 13.95 6.89
CA THR A 78 2.12 13.28 5.71
C THR A 78 0.62 13.51 5.67
N ALA A 79 -0.07 13.34 6.81
CA ALA A 79 -1.51 13.57 6.89
C ALA A 79 -1.89 15.02 6.52
N ARG A 80 -1.12 16.01 6.95
CA ARG A 80 -1.34 17.43 6.59
C ARG A 80 -1.05 17.72 5.12
N GLU A 81 -0.03 17.09 4.56
CA GLU A 81 0.33 17.25 3.15
C GLU A 81 -0.78 16.75 2.22
N ILE A 82 -1.41 15.61 2.55
CA ILE A 82 -2.57 15.07 1.83
C ILE A 82 -3.82 15.95 2.03
N GLN A 83 -4.04 16.47 3.25
CA GLN A 83 -5.18 17.37 3.55
C GLN A 83 -5.11 18.74 2.85
N ALA A 84 -3.95 19.11 2.28
CA ALA A 84 -3.75 20.40 1.63
C ALA A 84 -4.38 20.51 0.23
N GLY A 85 -5.08 19.46 -0.23
CA GLY A 85 -5.65 19.37 -1.58
C GLY A 85 -4.67 18.79 -2.60
N PRO A 86 -5.11 18.68 -3.87
CA PRO A 86 -4.36 18.01 -4.91
C PRO A 86 -3.02 18.69 -5.19
N LEU A 87 -2.10 17.91 -5.77
CA LEU A 87 -0.81 18.35 -6.28
C LEU A 87 -1.00 19.27 -7.48
N ALA A 88 -0.17 20.31 -7.55
CA ALA A 88 -0.06 21.11 -8.76
C ALA A 88 0.57 20.27 -9.88
N ALA A 89 0.31 20.60 -11.14
CA ALA A 89 0.77 19.81 -12.29
C ALA A 89 2.30 19.63 -12.30
N GLU A 90 3.05 20.68 -11.91
CA GLU A 90 4.51 20.67 -11.79
C GLU A 90 5.07 19.79 -10.67
N GLU A 91 4.24 19.38 -9.70
CA GLU A 91 4.61 18.43 -8.66
C GLU A 91 4.41 16.97 -9.11
N THR A 92 3.72 16.74 -10.23
CA THR A 92 3.38 15.40 -10.72
C THR A 92 4.41 14.87 -11.72
N THR A 93 4.40 13.56 -11.92
CA THR A 93 5.28 12.88 -12.88
C THR A 93 4.44 11.96 -13.75
N ALA A 94 4.64 11.98 -15.07
CA ALA A 94 3.96 11.07 -15.98
C ALA A 94 4.52 9.63 -15.88
N PRO A 95 3.77 8.58 -16.24
CA PRO A 95 4.26 7.21 -16.24
C PRO A 95 5.19 6.88 -17.43
N SER A 96 5.84 7.89 -18.02
CA SER A 96 6.77 7.74 -19.15
C SER A 96 8.12 7.18 -18.69
N ILE A 97 8.96 6.74 -19.62
CA ILE A 97 10.34 6.32 -19.32
C ILE A 97 11.13 7.44 -18.65
N GLU A 98 10.98 8.68 -19.12
CA GLU A 98 11.61 9.85 -18.52
C GLU A 98 11.08 10.12 -17.10
N GLY A 99 9.77 9.98 -16.90
CA GLY A 99 9.15 10.12 -15.58
C GLY A 99 9.65 9.06 -14.59
N LEU A 100 9.80 7.81 -15.02
CA LEU A 100 10.40 6.77 -14.18
C LEU A 100 11.88 7.07 -13.89
N ALA A 101 12.65 7.53 -14.88
CA ALA A 101 14.05 7.89 -14.68
C ALA A 101 14.22 9.06 -13.69
N SER A 102 13.30 10.03 -13.68
CA SER A 102 13.35 11.16 -12.73
C SER A 102 13.23 10.70 -11.28
N LEU A 103 12.46 9.62 -11.02
CA LEU A 103 12.34 9.01 -9.68
C LEU A 103 13.68 8.54 -9.12
N LEU A 104 14.68 8.26 -9.96
CA LEU A 104 15.99 7.80 -9.50
C LEU A 104 16.94 8.95 -9.12
N THR A 105 16.59 10.19 -9.49
CA THR A 105 17.49 11.35 -9.38
C THR A 105 16.91 12.49 -8.55
N MET A 106 15.59 12.49 -8.32
CA MET A 106 14.91 13.53 -7.57
C MET A 106 15.29 13.53 -6.08
N ASP A 107 15.28 14.72 -5.46
CA ASP A 107 15.43 14.83 -4.02
C ASP A 107 14.10 14.51 -3.31
N HIS A 108 13.94 13.24 -2.97
CA HIS A 108 12.75 12.75 -2.30
C HIS A 108 12.48 13.41 -0.93
N ALA A 109 13.50 13.92 -0.23
CA ALA A 109 13.31 14.53 1.08
C ALA A 109 12.48 15.83 1.01
N THR A 110 12.50 16.49 -0.15
CA THR A 110 11.77 17.72 -0.42
C THR A 110 10.38 17.50 -1.01
N LEU A 111 10.06 16.27 -1.40
CA LEU A 111 8.77 15.95 -2.00
C LEU A 111 7.66 16.01 -0.95
N ARG A 112 6.55 16.59 -1.38
CA ARG A 112 5.27 16.51 -0.68
C ARG A 112 4.61 15.18 -1.01
N ASN A 113 4.18 14.43 0.00
CA ASN A 113 3.30 13.29 -0.20
C ASN A 113 1.91 13.81 -0.61
N GLY A 114 1.29 13.22 -1.63
CA GLY A 114 0.02 13.75 -2.12
C GLY A 114 -0.57 13.01 -3.29
N TYR A 115 -1.68 13.55 -3.77
CA TYR A 115 -2.50 13.01 -4.84
C TYR A 115 -2.89 14.10 -5.83
N GLY A 116 -3.44 13.73 -6.97
CA GLY A 116 -4.06 14.68 -7.90
C GLY A 116 -4.42 14.00 -9.21
N LEU A 117 -4.64 14.82 -10.24
CA LEU A 117 -4.85 14.36 -11.61
C LEU A 117 -3.72 14.85 -12.50
N LEU A 118 -3.31 14.01 -13.45
CA LEU A 118 -2.54 14.47 -14.60
C LEU A 118 -3.47 15.21 -15.59
N GLU A 119 -2.90 15.98 -16.53
CA GLU A 119 -3.66 16.81 -17.50
C GLU A 119 -4.74 16.04 -18.28
N ASN A 120 -4.60 14.72 -18.44
CA ASN A 120 -5.55 13.88 -19.14
C ASN A 120 -6.57 13.16 -18.24
N GLY A 121 -6.66 13.52 -16.96
CA GLY A 121 -7.57 12.92 -15.98
C GLY A 121 -7.08 11.60 -15.38
N THR A 122 -5.83 11.21 -15.60
CA THR A 122 -5.24 10.03 -14.92
C THR A 122 -5.01 10.35 -13.44
N SER A 123 -5.55 9.55 -12.53
CA SER A 123 -5.26 9.65 -11.09
C SER A 123 -3.76 9.49 -10.86
N TYR A 124 -3.20 10.32 -9.99
CA TYR A 124 -1.81 10.30 -9.60
C TYR A 124 -1.66 10.32 -8.09
N VAL A 125 -0.79 9.48 -7.56
CA VAL A 125 -0.37 9.50 -6.15
C VAL A 125 1.15 9.43 -6.10
N GLN A 126 1.73 10.21 -5.19
CA GLN A 126 3.13 10.08 -4.82
C GLN A 126 3.30 10.02 -3.31
N SER A 127 4.18 9.12 -2.88
CA SER A 127 4.59 9.06 -1.49
C SER A 127 6.06 8.70 -1.34
N ARG A 128 6.55 9.04 -0.15
CA ARG A 128 7.83 8.66 0.42
C ARG A 128 7.59 8.26 1.86
N HIS A 129 7.97 7.03 2.18
CA HIS A 129 7.95 6.50 3.54
C HIS A 129 9.36 6.20 4.02
N LEU A 130 9.70 6.73 5.19
CA LEU A 130 10.85 6.24 5.95
C LEU A 130 10.35 5.15 6.90
N MET A 131 11.00 3.99 6.85
CA MET A 131 10.64 2.81 7.63
C MET A 131 11.80 2.46 8.56
N PRO A 132 11.86 3.03 9.78
CA PRO A 132 12.98 2.84 10.69
C PRO A 132 13.16 1.37 11.09
N GLY A 133 14.40 0.89 11.09
CA GLY A 133 14.74 -0.50 11.44
C GLY A 133 14.30 -1.56 10.42
N VAL A 134 13.59 -1.18 9.35
CA VAL A 134 13.29 -2.06 8.22
C VAL A 134 14.47 -2.07 7.25
N THR A 135 14.74 -3.22 6.64
CA THR A 135 15.70 -3.35 5.53
C THR A 135 14.98 -3.76 4.24
N THR A 136 15.65 -3.54 3.09
CA THR A 136 15.14 -4.01 1.79
C THR A 136 14.99 -5.53 1.72
N GLU A 137 15.75 -6.29 2.50
CA GLU A 137 15.58 -7.74 2.68
C GLU A 137 14.26 -8.07 3.38
N MET A 138 13.94 -7.41 4.49
CA MET A 138 12.66 -7.60 5.19
C MET A 138 11.47 -7.25 4.28
N PHE A 139 11.60 -6.18 3.50
CA PHE A 139 10.57 -5.79 2.53
C PHE A 139 10.38 -6.84 1.44
N ARG A 140 11.46 -7.39 0.86
CA ARG A 140 11.37 -8.48 -0.12
C ARG A 140 10.74 -9.73 0.49
N TRP A 141 11.12 -10.09 1.72
CA TRP A 141 10.50 -11.19 2.44
C TRP A 141 9.00 -10.99 2.60
N TRP A 142 8.57 -9.80 3.04
CA TRP A 142 7.16 -9.47 3.24
C TRP A 142 6.33 -9.81 2.00
N PHE A 143 6.74 -9.31 0.82
CA PHE A 143 6.05 -9.52 -0.45
C PHE A 143 6.07 -10.97 -0.96
N THR A 144 6.90 -11.85 -0.39
CA THR A 144 6.85 -13.30 -0.66
C THR A 144 6.16 -14.10 0.44
N TRP A 145 5.83 -13.46 1.56
CA TRP A 145 5.25 -14.10 2.74
C TRP A 145 3.77 -13.79 2.88
N HIS A 146 3.35 -12.53 2.70
CA HIS A 146 1.96 -12.11 2.93
C HIS A 146 0.95 -12.66 1.91
N PRO A 147 1.25 -12.87 0.61
CA PRO A 147 0.24 -13.33 -0.35
C PRO A 147 -0.17 -14.80 -0.19
N VAL A 148 0.54 -15.56 0.66
CA VAL A 148 0.29 -17.00 0.85
C VAL A 148 -0.97 -17.26 1.70
N GLU A 149 -1.31 -16.37 2.62
CA GLU A 149 -2.51 -16.46 3.46
C GLU A 149 -3.15 -15.08 3.61
N SER A 150 -4.42 -14.92 3.27
CA SER A 150 -5.15 -13.64 3.37
C SER A 150 -5.07 -13.01 4.76
N GLU A 151 -5.03 -13.82 5.83
CA GLU A 151 -4.93 -13.31 7.20
C GLU A 151 -3.57 -12.64 7.49
N ARG A 152 -2.52 -12.95 6.73
CA ARG A 152 -1.25 -12.22 6.77
C ARG A 152 -1.41 -10.84 6.14
N TYR A 153 -2.13 -10.77 5.02
CA TYR A 153 -2.44 -9.50 4.35
C TYR A 153 -3.25 -8.55 5.25
N MET A 154 -4.17 -9.09 6.06
CA MET A 154 -4.95 -8.34 7.05
C MET A 154 -4.10 -7.66 8.13
N LEU A 155 -2.88 -8.16 8.43
CA LEU A 155 -1.98 -7.51 9.39
C LEU A 155 -1.49 -6.14 8.89
N TRP A 156 -1.36 -5.98 7.58
CA TRP A 156 -0.76 -4.79 6.97
C TRP A 156 -1.70 -3.60 7.02
N PHE A 157 -2.99 -3.81 6.74
CA PHE A 157 -4.00 -2.81 6.97
C PHE A 157 -5.26 -3.44 7.57
N PRO A 158 -5.34 -3.53 8.91
CA PRO A 158 -6.42 -4.20 9.64
C PRO A 158 -7.84 -3.81 9.26
N HIS A 159 -8.03 -2.57 8.80
CA HIS A 159 -9.33 -2.02 8.45
C HIS A 159 -9.70 -2.16 6.98
N ALA A 160 -8.76 -2.49 6.09
CA ALA A 160 -8.99 -2.37 4.64
C ALA A 160 -8.70 -3.66 3.88
N HIS A 161 -7.70 -4.43 4.30
CA HIS A 161 -7.27 -5.63 3.58
C HIS A 161 -8.19 -6.82 3.87
N ILE A 162 -8.58 -7.55 2.82
CA ILE A 162 -9.60 -8.60 2.90
C ILE A 162 -9.05 -9.91 2.36
N GLU A 163 -8.60 -9.91 1.12
CA GLU A 163 -8.13 -11.10 0.44
C GLU A 163 -6.90 -10.75 -0.38
N ASN A 164 -5.88 -11.60 -0.28
CA ASN A 164 -4.80 -11.62 -1.23
C ASN A 164 -4.43 -13.08 -1.47
N SER A 165 -4.40 -13.47 -2.75
CA SER A 165 -3.96 -14.79 -3.15
C SER A 165 -3.04 -14.66 -4.36
N VAL A 166 -2.11 -15.59 -4.47
CA VAL A 166 -1.15 -15.67 -5.58
C VAL A 166 -1.48 -16.87 -6.47
N GLU A 167 -1.30 -16.75 -7.79
CA GLU A 167 -1.61 -17.82 -8.75
C GLU A 167 -0.81 -19.10 -8.48
N ASP A 168 0.49 -18.98 -8.19
CA ASP A 168 1.37 -20.08 -7.84
C ASP A 168 1.98 -19.87 -6.43
N PRO A 169 1.26 -20.31 -5.37
CA PRO A 169 1.74 -20.16 -3.99
C PRO A 169 2.94 -21.07 -3.67
N ASP A 170 3.09 -22.21 -4.37
CA ASP A 170 4.23 -23.10 -4.19
C ASP A 170 5.52 -22.45 -4.72
N ARG A 171 5.46 -21.84 -5.92
CA ARG A 171 6.55 -21.00 -6.45
C ARG A 171 6.84 -19.82 -5.54
N LEU A 172 5.81 -19.16 -5.02
CA LEU A 172 6.01 -18.02 -4.11
C LEU A 172 6.67 -18.46 -2.80
N ALA A 173 6.45 -19.69 -2.32
CA ALA A 173 7.03 -20.22 -1.08
C ALA A 173 8.42 -20.87 -1.25
N ASP A 174 8.86 -21.17 -2.49
CA ASP A 174 10.14 -21.85 -2.75
C ASP A 174 11.35 -20.95 -2.46
N THR A 175 12.02 -21.20 -1.34
CA THR A 175 13.19 -20.43 -0.89
C THR A 175 14.48 -20.76 -1.65
N SER A 176 14.47 -21.72 -2.57
CA SER A 176 15.59 -21.97 -3.49
C SER A 176 15.63 -20.99 -4.67
N LEU A 177 14.51 -20.33 -4.95
CA LEU A 177 14.37 -19.29 -5.98
C LEU A 177 14.70 -17.90 -5.43
N SER A 178 15.15 -17.00 -6.31
CA SER A 178 15.33 -15.59 -5.97
C SER A 178 13.98 -14.91 -5.68
N TYR A 179 14.02 -13.75 -5.02
CA TYR A 179 12.83 -12.91 -4.82
C TYR A 179 12.08 -12.63 -6.13
N GLU A 180 12.81 -12.24 -7.18
CA GLU A 180 12.28 -11.97 -8.51
C GLU A 180 11.64 -13.21 -9.12
N GLU A 181 12.33 -14.34 -9.05
CA GLU A 181 11.83 -15.62 -9.57
C GLU A 181 10.56 -16.10 -8.83
N ARG A 182 10.37 -15.71 -7.57
CA ARG A 182 9.16 -16.05 -6.79
C ARG A 182 7.99 -15.12 -7.09
N LEU A 183 8.23 -13.81 -7.12
CA LEU A 183 7.19 -12.77 -7.15
C LEU A 183 6.81 -12.30 -8.56
N TYR A 184 7.78 -12.07 -9.44
CA TYR A 184 7.51 -11.42 -10.72
C TYR A 184 6.78 -12.37 -11.67
N ASP A 185 5.78 -11.84 -12.37
CA ASP A 185 4.88 -12.64 -13.21
C ASP A 185 4.23 -13.82 -12.47
N ASN A 186 3.92 -13.60 -11.19
CA ASN A 186 3.07 -14.48 -10.39
C ASN A 186 1.85 -13.66 -9.92
N PRO A 187 0.77 -13.60 -10.71
CA PRO A 187 -0.33 -12.68 -10.49
C PRO A 187 -0.95 -12.81 -9.09
N ASN A 188 -1.20 -11.67 -8.44
CA ASN A 188 -1.85 -11.61 -7.13
C ASN A 188 -3.28 -11.09 -7.29
N HIS A 189 -4.28 -11.87 -6.87
CA HIS A 189 -5.68 -11.44 -6.78
C HIS A 189 -5.92 -10.77 -5.44
N VAL A 190 -6.17 -9.46 -5.48
CA VAL A 190 -6.34 -8.61 -4.30
C VAL A 190 -7.79 -8.12 -4.21
N LYS A 191 -8.35 -8.22 -3.01
CA LYS A 191 -9.57 -7.51 -2.61
C LYS A 191 -9.30 -6.69 -1.36
N GLU A 192 -9.67 -5.43 -1.43
CA GLU A 192 -9.47 -4.47 -0.34
C GLU A 192 -10.38 -3.27 -0.45
N LEU A 193 -10.53 -2.56 0.65
CA LEU A 193 -11.21 -1.27 0.67
C LEU A 193 -10.20 -0.16 0.35
N ILE A 194 -10.49 0.65 -0.66
CA ILE A 194 -9.79 1.93 -0.89
C ILE A 194 -10.83 3.02 -0.62
N GLY A 195 -10.68 3.70 0.51
CA GLY A 195 -11.75 4.52 1.07
C GLY A 195 -12.99 3.66 1.41
N PRO A 196 -14.22 4.10 1.06
CA PRO A 196 -15.42 3.32 1.32
C PRO A 196 -15.69 2.20 0.31
N GLU A 197 -14.95 2.16 -0.81
CA GLU A 197 -15.25 1.30 -1.95
C GLU A 197 -14.43 0.01 -1.92
N MET A 198 -15.09 -1.09 -2.30
CA MET A 198 -14.43 -2.38 -2.50
C MET A 198 -13.73 -2.41 -3.85
N SER A 199 -12.42 -2.62 -3.82
CA SER A 199 -11.59 -2.85 -5.00
C SER A 199 -11.32 -4.35 -5.16
N ASP A 200 -11.40 -4.83 -6.40
CA ASP A 200 -11.16 -6.23 -6.78
C ASP A 200 -10.33 -6.24 -8.07
N PHE A 201 -9.05 -6.58 -7.96
CA PHE A 201 -8.08 -6.43 -9.04
C PHE A 201 -6.95 -7.45 -8.97
N ILE A 202 -6.24 -7.58 -10.09
CA ILE A 202 -5.05 -8.42 -10.21
C ILE A 202 -3.82 -7.54 -10.34
N ILE A 203 -2.85 -7.73 -9.45
CA ILE A 203 -1.52 -7.14 -9.55
C ILE A 203 -0.59 -8.11 -10.27
N HIS A 204 0.08 -7.61 -11.31
CA HIS A 204 1.19 -8.28 -11.97
C HIS A 204 2.48 -7.57 -11.58
N PHE A 205 3.17 -8.07 -10.54
CA PHE A 205 4.50 -7.56 -10.19
C PHE A 205 5.49 -7.88 -11.32
N LYS A 206 6.36 -6.91 -11.62
CA LYS A 206 7.23 -6.94 -12.80
C LYS A 206 8.67 -6.57 -12.43
N ASP A 207 9.60 -7.10 -13.22
CA ASP A 207 10.96 -6.58 -13.26
C ASP A 207 10.90 -5.07 -13.60
N PRO A 208 11.52 -4.18 -12.80
CA PRO A 208 11.58 -2.75 -13.08
C PRO A 208 12.06 -2.41 -14.51
N ALA A 209 12.93 -3.23 -15.10
CA ALA A 209 13.39 -3.06 -16.47
C ALA A 209 12.25 -3.18 -17.49
N GLU A 210 11.30 -4.10 -17.27
CA GLU A 210 10.12 -4.25 -18.13
C GLU A 210 9.15 -3.07 -17.99
N LEU A 211 9.15 -2.41 -16.83
CA LEU A 211 8.33 -1.21 -16.59
C LEU A 211 8.92 0.05 -17.22
N GLY A 212 10.24 0.05 -17.46
CA GLY A 212 10.97 1.12 -18.13
C GLY A 212 12.11 1.75 -17.34
N PHE A 213 12.48 1.20 -16.18
CA PHE A 213 13.66 1.65 -15.45
C PHE A 213 14.96 1.16 -16.12
N ASP A 214 16.02 1.96 -16.04
CA ASP A 214 17.37 1.49 -16.36
C ASP A 214 17.96 0.76 -15.13
N PRO A 215 18.28 -0.54 -15.23
CA PRO A 215 18.86 -1.30 -14.12
C PRO A 215 20.19 -0.73 -13.61
N ALA A 216 21.01 -0.13 -14.49
CA ALA A 216 22.27 0.47 -14.08
C ALA A 216 22.03 1.75 -13.24
N ALA A 217 21.10 2.59 -13.67
CA ALA A 217 20.70 3.79 -12.94
C ALA A 217 20.08 3.44 -11.57
N MET A 218 19.21 2.42 -11.51
CA MET A 218 18.62 1.97 -10.23
C MET A 218 19.69 1.53 -9.23
N ARG A 219 20.65 0.71 -9.68
CA ARG A 219 21.78 0.29 -8.83
C ARG A 219 22.64 1.47 -8.38
N ALA A 220 22.90 2.43 -9.27
CA ALA A 220 23.67 3.63 -8.93
C ALA A 220 22.95 4.52 -7.90
N ALA A 221 21.61 4.58 -7.95
CA ALA A 221 20.77 5.29 -7.00
C ALA A 221 20.53 4.53 -5.68
N GLY A 222 21.00 3.28 -5.59
CA GLY A 222 20.92 2.43 -4.39
C GLY A 222 19.60 1.70 -4.20
N PHE A 223 18.70 1.71 -5.19
CA PHE A 223 17.43 0.96 -5.11
C PHE A 223 17.68 -0.53 -5.32
N THR A 224 17.42 -1.33 -4.27
CA THR A 224 17.75 -2.77 -4.19
C THR A 224 16.54 -3.67 -4.01
N ALA A 225 15.35 -3.10 -3.81
CA ALA A 225 14.09 -3.84 -3.79
C ALA A 225 13.03 -3.13 -4.62
N SER A 226 12.15 -3.91 -5.26
CA SER A 226 10.97 -3.37 -5.93
C SER A 226 9.79 -4.32 -5.91
N ALA A 227 8.63 -3.78 -5.53
CA ALA A 227 7.32 -4.39 -5.65
C ALA A 227 6.46 -3.59 -6.63
N SER A 228 7.04 -3.21 -7.78
CA SER A 228 6.34 -2.46 -8.83
C SER A 228 5.55 -3.42 -9.74
N GLY A 229 4.44 -2.96 -10.30
CA GLY A 229 3.59 -3.82 -11.11
C GLY A 229 2.55 -3.09 -11.95
N LEU A 230 1.91 -3.87 -12.82
CA LEU A 230 0.77 -3.46 -13.65
C LEU A 230 -0.50 -4.05 -13.05
N ILE A 231 -1.58 -3.28 -13.07
CA ILE A 231 -2.85 -3.68 -12.43
C ILE A 231 -3.95 -3.73 -13.48
N SER A 232 -4.76 -4.79 -13.41
CA SER A 232 -6.02 -4.90 -14.16
C SER A 232 -7.19 -5.18 -13.21
N PRO A 233 -8.36 -4.56 -13.40
CA PRO A 233 -9.55 -4.90 -12.64
C PRO A 233 -9.95 -6.35 -12.94
N THR A 234 -10.43 -7.10 -11.94
CA THR A 234 -10.83 -8.51 -12.15
C THR A 234 -11.96 -8.62 -13.19
N ALA A 235 -12.89 -7.67 -13.20
CA ALA A 235 -13.98 -7.59 -14.18
C ALA A 235 -13.50 -7.32 -15.62
N ALA A 236 -12.26 -6.87 -15.81
CA ALA A 236 -11.64 -6.58 -17.09
C ALA A 236 -10.21 -7.17 -17.14
N TYR A 237 -10.06 -8.43 -16.69
CA TYR A 237 -8.77 -9.09 -16.59
C TYR A 237 -7.92 -8.95 -17.87
N GLY A 238 -6.66 -8.52 -17.70
CA GLY A 238 -5.73 -8.27 -18.79
C GLY A 238 -5.87 -6.90 -19.47
N VAL A 239 -6.86 -6.08 -19.08
CA VAL A 239 -6.90 -4.64 -19.43
C VAL A 239 -6.15 -3.87 -18.37
N ILE A 240 -4.91 -3.49 -18.66
CA ILE A 240 -4.08 -2.70 -17.74
C ILE A 240 -4.66 -1.30 -17.60
N THR A 241 -5.11 -0.96 -16.39
CA THR A 241 -5.63 0.39 -16.05
C THR A 241 -4.69 1.17 -15.15
N SER A 242 -3.71 0.49 -14.54
CA SER A 242 -2.80 1.15 -13.61
C SER A 242 -1.36 0.69 -13.71
N LEU A 243 -0.45 1.62 -13.45
CA LEU A 243 0.95 1.35 -13.13
C LEU A 243 1.17 1.73 -11.66
N MET A 244 1.74 0.80 -10.90
CA MET A 244 2.17 1.00 -9.52
C MET A 244 3.67 0.83 -9.45
N VAL A 245 4.35 1.78 -8.83
CA VAL A 245 5.80 1.73 -8.61
C VAL A 245 6.04 1.76 -7.13
N HIS A 246 6.80 0.77 -6.65
CA HIS A 246 7.37 0.73 -5.32
C HIS A 246 8.85 0.38 -5.49
N ILE A 247 9.73 1.34 -5.22
CA ILE A 247 11.17 1.13 -5.22
C ILE A 247 11.72 1.49 -3.84
N ALA A 248 12.58 0.65 -3.30
CA ALA A 248 13.10 0.82 -1.96
C ALA A 248 14.63 0.68 -1.90
N ARG A 249 15.22 1.43 -0.97
CA ARG A 249 16.65 1.40 -0.68
C ARG A 249 16.90 1.49 0.81
N ASP A 250 17.99 0.87 1.25
CA ASP A 250 18.45 1.00 2.63
C ASP A 250 19.05 2.40 2.87
N THR A 251 18.84 2.90 4.07
CA THR A 251 19.35 4.16 4.60
C THR A 251 20.03 3.90 5.94
N ALA A 252 20.69 4.91 6.51
CA ALA A 252 21.30 4.77 7.82
C ALA A 252 20.29 4.47 8.96
N GLN A 253 19.01 4.78 8.77
CA GLN A 253 17.98 4.66 9.82
C GLN A 253 17.03 3.46 9.60
N GLY A 254 17.16 2.74 8.49
CA GLY A 254 16.20 1.71 8.06
C GLY A 254 16.05 1.77 6.55
N MET A 255 14.82 1.76 6.04
CA MET A 255 14.56 1.74 4.60
C MET A 255 13.77 2.98 4.16
N GLU A 256 14.05 3.48 2.96
CA GLU A 256 13.23 4.46 2.26
C GLU A 256 12.43 3.75 1.16
N LEU A 257 11.11 3.95 1.15
CA LEU A 257 10.20 3.48 0.12
C LEU A 257 9.66 4.68 -0.67
N ILE A 258 9.79 4.63 -1.99
CA ILE A 258 9.23 5.61 -2.92
C ILE A 258 8.10 4.94 -3.69
N SER A 259 6.89 5.49 -3.57
CA SER A 259 5.71 4.99 -4.27
C SER A 259 5.19 5.97 -5.30
N ARG A 260 4.73 5.44 -6.45
CA ARG A 260 3.92 6.18 -7.42
C ARG A 260 2.78 5.32 -7.92
N TYR A 261 1.63 5.96 -8.13
CA TYR A 261 0.47 5.30 -8.70
C TYR A 261 -0.09 6.14 -9.83
N TRP A 262 -0.39 5.47 -10.94
CA TRP A 262 -1.12 6.04 -12.06
C TRP A 262 -2.31 5.15 -12.35
N ILE A 263 -3.54 5.67 -12.22
CA ILE A 263 -4.78 4.95 -12.54
C ILE A 263 -5.50 5.73 -13.63
N GLY A 264 -5.62 5.14 -14.82
CA GLY A 264 -6.22 5.84 -15.95
C GLY A 264 -5.83 5.30 -17.32
N ALA A 265 -6.19 6.04 -18.36
CA ALA A 265 -5.92 5.71 -19.74
C ALA A 265 -4.77 6.55 -20.33
N HIS A 266 -3.66 6.68 -19.59
CA HIS A 266 -2.54 7.51 -20.01
C HIS A 266 -1.86 6.99 -21.29
N PRO A 267 -1.54 7.83 -22.30
CA PRO A 267 -0.90 7.38 -23.55
C PRO A 267 0.37 6.56 -23.35
N GLU A 268 1.23 6.96 -22.41
CA GLU A 268 2.46 6.25 -22.06
C GLU A 268 2.23 4.81 -21.59
N LEU A 269 1.08 4.49 -21.00
CA LEU A 269 0.76 3.13 -20.56
C LEU A 269 0.48 2.20 -21.75
N LYS A 270 0.19 2.72 -22.95
CA LYS A 270 -0.08 1.92 -24.16
C LYS A 270 1.11 1.08 -24.62
N ARG A 271 2.32 1.30 -24.06
CA ARG A 271 3.46 0.39 -24.23
C ARG A 271 3.21 -0.99 -23.62
N PHE A 272 2.32 -1.08 -22.64
CA PHE A 272 1.91 -2.34 -22.01
C PHE A 272 0.75 -2.98 -22.77
N LYS A 273 0.84 -4.30 -22.96
CA LYS A 273 -0.23 -5.08 -23.59
C LYS A 273 -1.54 -4.91 -22.82
N GLY A 274 -2.64 -4.64 -23.53
CA GLY A 274 -3.97 -4.47 -22.94
C GLY A 274 -4.34 -3.03 -22.55
N ALA A 275 -3.35 -2.16 -22.29
CA ALA A 275 -3.61 -0.78 -21.84
C ALA A 275 -4.35 0.10 -22.85
N ALA A 276 -4.33 -0.25 -24.15
CA ALA A 276 -5.10 0.45 -25.18
C ALA A 276 -6.61 0.41 -24.93
N MET A 277 -7.10 -0.57 -24.18
CA MET A 277 -8.52 -0.73 -23.82
C MET A 277 -8.91 -0.02 -22.51
N ALA A 278 -7.94 0.54 -21.76
CA ALA A 278 -8.16 1.14 -20.45
C ALA A 278 -9.27 2.21 -20.48
N GLY A 279 -9.23 3.12 -21.45
CA GLY A 279 -10.23 4.19 -21.55
C GLY A 279 -11.66 3.69 -21.77
N ILE A 280 -11.83 2.58 -22.49
CA ILE A 280 -13.15 1.96 -22.67
C ILE A 280 -13.60 1.29 -21.37
N ALA A 281 -12.71 0.51 -20.74
CA ALA A 281 -13.01 -0.19 -19.49
C ALA A 281 -13.37 0.79 -18.35
N LEU A 282 -12.56 1.84 -18.16
CA LEU A 282 -12.77 2.87 -17.15
C LEU A 282 -14.09 3.63 -17.37
N LYS A 283 -14.40 3.99 -18.62
CA LYS A 283 -15.68 4.63 -18.96
C LYS A 283 -16.87 3.72 -18.65
N LEU A 284 -16.79 2.42 -18.95
CA LEU A 284 -17.84 1.45 -18.63
C LEU A 284 -18.01 1.24 -17.12
N ALA A 285 -16.93 1.41 -16.36
CA ALA A 285 -16.93 1.35 -14.91
C ALA A 285 -17.42 2.65 -14.24
N GLY A 286 -17.73 3.71 -15.01
CA GLY A 286 -18.13 5.01 -14.46
C GLY A 286 -16.98 5.79 -13.82
N PHE A 287 -15.73 5.51 -14.20
CA PHE A 287 -14.54 6.20 -13.69
C PHE A 287 -14.32 7.51 -14.47
N ASP A 288 -15.10 8.52 -14.12
CA ASP A 288 -14.95 9.90 -14.61
C ASP A 288 -13.90 10.68 -13.81
N GLU A 289 -13.77 11.99 -14.10
CA GLU A 289 -12.75 12.85 -13.49
C GLU A 289 -12.92 13.01 -11.97
N GLU A 290 -14.16 13.14 -11.50
CA GLU A 290 -14.48 13.23 -10.07
C GLU A 290 -14.16 11.90 -9.36
N ALA A 291 -14.55 10.77 -9.96
CA ALA A 291 -14.20 9.45 -9.44
C ALA A 291 -12.68 9.24 -9.42
N ALA A 292 -11.97 9.70 -10.46
CA ALA A 292 -10.52 9.60 -10.55
C ALA A 292 -9.79 10.42 -9.48
N GLU A 293 -10.23 11.65 -9.21
CA GLU A 293 -9.62 12.50 -8.18
C GLU A 293 -9.88 11.94 -6.78
N ASN A 294 -11.11 11.50 -6.51
CA ASN A 294 -11.45 10.84 -5.25
C ASN A 294 -10.64 9.55 -5.05
N ALA A 295 -10.50 8.71 -6.08
CA ALA A 295 -9.69 7.50 -6.01
C ALA A 295 -8.21 7.83 -5.73
N ALA A 296 -7.68 8.92 -6.30
CA ALA A 296 -6.32 9.38 -6.01
C ALA A 296 -6.17 9.78 -4.53
N HIS A 297 -7.11 10.54 -3.98
CA HIS A 297 -7.11 10.92 -2.56
C HIS A 297 -7.16 9.69 -1.65
N GLU A 298 -8.14 8.80 -1.86
CA GLU A 298 -8.32 7.62 -1.01
C GLU A 298 -7.11 6.67 -1.09
N LEU A 299 -6.49 6.53 -2.27
CA LEU A 299 -5.27 5.74 -2.42
C LEU A 299 -4.06 6.38 -1.73
N ALA A 300 -3.91 7.71 -1.73
CA ALA A 300 -2.86 8.38 -0.98
C ALA A 300 -3.02 8.21 0.54
N VAL A 301 -4.26 8.23 1.04
CA VAL A 301 -4.55 7.92 2.44
C VAL A 301 -4.26 6.45 2.76
N HIS A 302 -4.64 5.54 1.87
CA HIS A 302 -4.40 4.10 2.00
C HIS A 302 -2.91 3.76 2.09
N ASP A 303 -2.12 4.22 1.10
CA ASP A 303 -0.66 4.02 1.05
C ASP A 303 0.04 4.59 2.30
N MET A 304 -0.37 5.79 2.77
CA MET A 304 0.17 6.35 4.01
C MET A 304 -0.09 5.44 5.20
N ILE A 305 -1.32 4.97 5.37
CA ILE A 305 -1.68 4.17 6.54
C ILE A 305 -1.00 2.81 6.51
N GLU A 306 -1.08 2.10 5.38
CA GLU A 306 -0.59 0.72 5.30
C GLU A 306 0.93 0.65 5.43
N PHE A 307 1.70 1.51 4.76
CA PHE A 307 3.16 1.42 4.78
C PHE A 307 3.73 1.96 6.09
N GLU A 308 3.14 3.00 6.67
CA GLU A 308 3.55 3.43 8.01
C GLU A 308 3.18 2.39 9.08
N HIS A 309 2.06 1.67 8.94
CA HIS A 309 1.73 0.56 9.84
C HIS A 309 2.72 -0.59 9.68
N LEU A 310 2.98 -1.02 8.44
CA LEU A 310 3.95 -2.07 8.12
C LEU A 310 5.34 -1.75 8.66
N ALA A 311 5.78 -0.50 8.58
CA ALA A 311 7.09 -0.06 9.08
C ALA A 311 7.31 -0.42 10.57
N ARG A 312 6.24 -0.39 11.37
CA ARG A 312 6.29 -0.68 12.81
C ARG A 312 6.23 -2.18 13.10
N LEU A 313 5.55 -2.95 12.25
CA LEU A 313 5.35 -4.38 12.44
C LEU A 313 6.47 -5.24 11.84
N LEU A 314 6.99 -4.82 10.69
CA LEU A 314 7.81 -5.65 9.81
C LEU A 314 9.09 -6.19 10.46
N PRO A 315 9.89 -5.41 11.22
CA PRO A 315 11.08 -5.95 11.85
C PRO A 315 10.78 -7.08 12.85
N GLY A 316 9.72 -6.92 13.65
CA GLY A 316 9.29 -7.93 14.62
C GLY A 316 8.67 -9.17 13.98
N LEU A 317 7.89 -8.98 12.90
CA LEU A 317 7.35 -10.07 12.11
C LEU A 317 8.46 -10.88 11.44
N TYR A 318 9.38 -10.19 10.77
CA TYR A 318 10.54 -10.80 10.10
C TYR A 318 11.36 -11.64 11.08
N ALA A 319 11.76 -11.05 12.22
CA ALA A 319 12.56 -11.72 13.24
C ALA A 319 11.91 -13.00 13.80
N ARG A 320 10.57 -13.11 13.74
CA ARG A 320 9.84 -14.27 14.27
C ARG A 320 9.50 -15.32 13.21
N PHE A 321 9.32 -14.93 11.94
CA PHE A 321 8.75 -15.80 10.91
C PHE A 321 9.61 -15.98 9.66
N ALA A 322 10.76 -15.30 9.55
CA ALA A 322 11.64 -15.45 8.38
C ALA A 322 12.44 -16.77 8.39
N ASP A 323 12.87 -17.23 9.57
CA ASP A 323 13.79 -18.38 9.70
C ASP A 323 13.13 -19.76 9.90
N GLY A 324 11.78 -19.83 9.89
CA GLY A 324 11.02 -21.08 10.05
C GLY A 324 10.75 -21.49 11.49
#